data_AF-A0A1H1V3S1-F1
#
_entry.id   AF-A0A1H1V3S1-F1
#
_cell.length_a   1.000
_cell.length_b   1.000
_cell.length_c   1.000
_cell.angle_alpha   90.00
_cell.angle_beta   90.00
_cell.angle_gamma   90.00
#
_symmetry.space_group_name_H-M   'P 1'
#
loop_
_entity.id
_entity.type
_entity.pdbx_description
1 polymer ?
#
loop_
_entity_poly.entity_id
_entity_poly.type
_entity_poly.pdbx_seq_one_letter_code
_entity_poly.pdbx_strand_id
1 'polypeptide(L)'
;MSQKKTRVPLPHPTPYRESRIVFWLMNLVYLLVACSAGLLIYAVIDGLIHGSISEMNRRAPNVTYKLAQQPKMYWFLIVWHSVEAIGLLVMGGAAFWLHRIVAAAPQKPKRKRTRR
;
A
#
# COMPACT_ATOMS: atom_id res chain seq x y z
N MET A 1 -44.82 -45.46 6.42
CA MET A 1 -44.85 -44.09 5.85
C MET A 1 -43.49 -43.46 6.06
N SER A 2 -42.68 -43.28 5.00
CA SER A 2 -41.31 -42.73 5.12
C SER A 2 -41.28 -41.30 4.57
N GLN A 3 -41.20 -40.33 5.48
CA GLN A 3 -41.18 -38.91 5.16
C GLN A 3 -39.76 -38.55 4.66
N LYS A 4 -39.59 -38.46 3.34
CA LYS A 4 -38.33 -37.99 2.75
C LYS A 4 -38.12 -36.54 3.16
N LYS A 5 -37.18 -36.31 4.08
CA LYS A 5 -36.74 -35.01 4.58
C LYS A 5 -36.30 -34.13 3.40
N THR A 6 -37.18 -33.23 2.95
CA THR A 6 -36.93 -32.29 1.86
C THR A 6 -35.82 -31.34 2.30
N ARG A 7 -34.57 -31.58 1.86
CA ARG A 7 -33.46 -30.68 2.12
C ARG A 7 -33.59 -29.48 1.20
N VAL A 8 -34.19 -28.40 1.70
CA VAL A 8 -34.18 -27.09 1.04
C VAL A 8 -32.72 -26.66 0.90
N PRO A 9 -32.22 -26.36 -0.32
CA PRO A 9 -30.88 -25.85 -0.49
C PRO A 9 -30.78 -24.50 0.22
N LEU A 10 -29.86 -24.38 1.19
CA LEU A 10 -29.54 -23.09 1.78
C LEU A 10 -29.03 -22.15 0.67
N PRO A 11 -29.46 -20.87 0.64
CA PRO A 11 -28.89 -19.88 -0.27
C PRO A 11 -27.41 -19.76 0.06
N HIS A 12 -26.57 -20.24 -0.86
CA HIS A 12 -25.12 -20.07 -0.77
C HIS A 12 -24.79 -18.60 -1.04
N PRO A 13 -23.93 -17.95 -0.22
CA PRO A 13 -23.47 -16.60 -0.51
C PRO A 13 -22.81 -16.59 -1.88
N THR A 14 -23.14 -15.57 -2.68
CA THR A 14 -22.52 -15.38 -4.00
C THR A 14 -21.00 -15.34 -3.84
N PRO A 15 -20.24 -16.06 -4.67
CA PRO A 15 -18.77 -16.02 -4.60
C PRO A 15 -18.31 -14.58 -4.77
N TYR A 16 -17.36 -14.16 -3.92
CA TYR A 16 -16.75 -12.84 -3.99
C TYR A 16 -16.21 -12.62 -5.41
N ARG A 17 -16.75 -11.61 -6.11
CA ARG A 17 -16.27 -11.18 -7.41
C ARG A 17 -15.54 -9.86 -7.20
N GLU A 18 -14.22 -9.91 -7.34
CA GLU A 18 -13.40 -8.71 -7.26
C GLU A 18 -13.84 -7.74 -8.37
N SER A 19 -14.22 -6.52 -7.97
CA SER A 19 -14.65 -5.52 -8.93
C SER A 19 -13.43 -4.94 -9.65
N ARG A 20 -13.54 -4.72 -10.96
CA ARG A 20 -12.45 -4.10 -11.74
C ARG A 20 -12.04 -2.74 -11.16
N ILE A 21 -13.00 -2.02 -10.57
CA ILE A 21 -12.79 -0.73 -9.93
C ILE A 21 -11.86 -0.88 -8.72
N VAL A 22 -12.11 -1.84 -7.82
CA VAL A 22 -11.28 -2.08 -6.64
C VAL A 22 -9.86 -2.50 -7.04
N PHE A 23 -9.72 -3.32 -8.09
CA PHE A 23 -8.42 -3.69 -8.64
C PHE A 23 -7.64 -2.47 -9.14
N TRP A 24 -8.26 -1.59 -9.93
CA TRP A 24 -7.61 -0.37 -10.41
C TRP A 24 -7.31 0.61 -9.27
N LEU A 25 -8.19 0.73 -8.29
CA LEU A 25 -7.99 1.57 -7.11
C LEU A 25 -6.76 1.11 -6.31
N MET A 26 -6.60 -0.20 -6.10
CA MET A 26 -5.42 -0.75 -5.43
C MET A 26 -4.13 -0.46 -6.20
N ASN A 27 -4.13 -0.64 -7.52
CA ASN A 27 -2.96 -0.28 -8.35
C ASN A 27 -2.62 1.21 -8.26
N LEU A 28 -3.63 2.08 -8.25
CA LEU A 28 -3.44 3.52 -8.08
C LEU A 28 -2.79 3.82 -6.72
N VAL A 29 -3.24 3.18 -5.65
CA VAL A 29 -2.65 3.34 -4.31
C VAL A 29 -1.19 2.89 -4.30
N TYR A 30 -0.86 1.73 -4.87
CA TYR A 30 0.53 1.28 -4.98
C TYR A 30 1.41 2.26 -5.77
N LEU A 31 0.89 2.79 -6.88
CA LEU A 31 1.59 3.80 -7.67
C LEU A 31 1.86 5.08 -6.86
N LEU A 32 0.85 5.58 -6.15
CA LEU A 32 1.00 6.78 -5.32
C LEU A 32 2.01 6.58 -4.18
N VAL A 33 2.01 5.41 -3.54
CA VAL A 33 3.00 5.07 -2.51
C VAL A 33 4.41 5.01 -3.10
N ALA A 34 4.58 4.37 -4.26
CA ALA A 34 5.88 4.30 -4.94
C ALA A 34 6.38 5.68 -5.38
N CYS A 35 5.50 6.51 -5.95
CA CYS A 35 5.82 7.89 -6.30
C CYS A 35 6.21 8.72 -5.07
N SER A 36 5.50 8.56 -3.95
CA SER A 36 5.78 9.28 -2.70
C SER A 36 7.15 8.87 -2.13
N ALA A 37 7.44 7.57 -2.11
CA ALA A 37 8.75 7.08 -1.68
C ALA A 37 9.87 7.60 -2.60
N GLY A 38 9.65 7.62 -3.92
CA GLY A 38 10.59 8.19 -4.88
C GLY A 38 10.83 9.68 -4.68
N LEU A 39 9.77 10.45 -4.41
CA LEU A 39 9.89 11.89 -4.10
C LEU A 39 10.69 12.14 -2.82
N LEU A 40 10.47 11.34 -1.78
CA LEU A 40 11.24 11.45 -0.53
C LEU A 40 12.73 11.15 -0.75
N ILE A 41 13.04 10.08 -1.49
CA ILE A 41 14.42 9.75 -1.85
C ILE A 41 15.05 10.87 -2.67
N TYR A 42 14.31 11.40 -3.65
CA TYR A 42 14.76 12.53 -4.45
C TYR A 42 15.05 13.76 -3.58
N ALA A 43 14.15 14.12 -2.65
CA ALA A 43 14.35 15.23 -1.74
C ALA A 43 15.57 15.05 -0.83
N VAL A 44 15.86 13.82 -0.40
CA VAL A 44 17.08 13.50 0.36
C VAL A 44 18.32 13.70 -0.50
N ILE A 45 18.35 13.17 -1.73
CA ILE A 45 19.49 13.30 -2.65
C ILE A 45 19.72 14.78 -3.01
N ASP A 46 18.65 15.49 -3.35
CA ASP A 46 18.70 16.91 -3.68
C ASP A 46 19.21 17.76 -2.50
N GLY A 47 18.72 17.46 -1.30
CA GLY A 47 19.19 18.08 -0.05
C GLY A 47 20.66 17.84 0.21
N LEU A 48 21.15 16.61 -0.03
CA LEU A 48 22.56 16.24 0.12
C LEU A 48 23.47 16.94 -0.91
N ILE A 49 23.01 17.12 -2.15
CA ILE A 49 23.77 17.79 -3.21
C ILE A 49 23.84 19.31 -2.94
N HIS A 50 22.71 19.93 -2.61
CA HIS A 50 22.61 21.38 -2.46
C HIS A 50 22.90 21.89 -1.04
N GLY A 51 23.02 21.00 -0.05
CA GLY A 51 23.25 21.34 1.35
C GLY A 51 22.09 22.11 2.00
N SER A 52 20.91 22.05 1.38
CA SER A 52 19.70 22.72 1.83
C SER A 52 18.49 21.84 1.57
N ILE A 53 17.66 21.64 2.58
CA ILE A 53 16.41 20.89 2.46
C ILE A 53 15.25 21.84 2.69
N SER A 54 14.26 21.80 1.81
CA SER A 54 13.07 22.65 1.92
C SER A 54 11.92 21.83 2.49
N GLU A 55 11.38 22.27 3.63
CA GLU A 55 10.19 21.66 4.20
C GLU A 55 8.97 22.45 3.78
N MET A 56 8.11 21.81 2.98
CA MET A 56 6.84 22.39 2.56
C MET A 56 5.81 22.13 3.65
N ASN A 57 5.78 23.01 4.65
CA ASN A 57 4.87 22.87 5.77
C ASN A 57 3.49 23.45 5.40
N ARG A 58 2.42 22.66 5.52
CA ARG A 58 1.07 23.04 5.06
C ARG A 58 0.47 24.24 5.81
N ARG A 59 1.05 24.62 6.96
CA ARG A 59 0.60 25.71 7.84
C ARG A 59 1.60 26.86 8.00
N ALA A 60 2.82 26.72 7.48
CA ALA A 60 3.88 27.70 7.70
C ALA A 60 4.52 28.08 6.35
N PRO A 61 5.11 29.28 6.22
CA PRO A 61 5.90 29.61 5.03
C PRO A 61 6.98 28.55 4.80
N ASN A 62 7.28 28.23 3.53
CA ASN A 62 8.32 27.26 3.18
C ASN A 62 9.62 27.61 3.90
N VAL A 63 10.04 26.74 4.81
CA VAL A 63 11.29 26.93 5.56
C VAL A 63 12.36 26.10 4.89
N THR A 64 13.41 26.76 4.41
CA THR A 64 14.59 26.09 3.86
C THR A 64 15.65 25.97 4.95
N TYR A 65 15.92 24.75 5.37
CA TYR A 65 16.96 24.45 6.35
C TYR A 65 18.29 24.25 5.64
N LYS A 66 19.25 25.13 5.91
CA LYS A 66 20.61 25.05 5.37
C LYS A 66 21.56 24.41 6.37
N LEU A 67 22.47 23.57 5.88
CA LEU A 67 23.50 22.92 6.69
C LEU A 67 24.35 23.95 7.46
N ALA A 68 24.68 25.08 6.83
CA ALA A 68 25.52 26.13 7.43
C ALA A 68 24.85 26.91 8.57
N GLN A 69 23.51 26.99 8.58
CA GLN A 69 22.77 27.78 9.58
C GLN A 69 22.19 26.88 10.68
N GLN A 70 21.65 25.72 10.33
CA GLN A 70 20.92 24.85 11.25
C GLN A 70 21.25 23.36 11.00
N PRO A 71 22.49 22.92 11.30
CA PRO A 71 22.98 21.59 10.94
C PRO A 71 22.19 20.46 11.62
N LYS A 72 21.78 20.65 12.88
CA LYS A 72 21.00 19.64 13.62
C LYS A 72 19.64 19.40 12.98
N MET A 73 18.94 20.46 12.59
CA MET A 73 17.62 20.36 11.98
C MET A 73 17.71 19.76 10.57
N TYR A 74 18.70 20.19 9.79
CA TYR A 74 19.00 19.62 8.47
C TYR A 74 19.19 18.10 8.51
N TRP A 75 20.06 17.60 9.41
CA TRP A 75 20.29 16.16 9.54
C TRP A 75 19.07 15.41 10.07
N PHE A 76 18.32 16.01 11.00
CA PHE A 76 17.08 15.43 11.51
C PHE A 76 16.07 15.20 10.37
N LEU A 77 15.85 16.21 9.51
CA LEU A 77 14.93 16.08 8.37
C LEU A 77 15.40 15.02 7.36
N ILE A 78 16.70 14.95 7.06
CA ILE A 78 17.25 13.92 6.17
C ILE A 78 16.99 12.51 6.71
N VAL A 79 17.27 12.31 8.00
CA VAL A 79 17.03 11.02 8.65
C VAL A 79 15.53 10.72 8.66
N TRP A 80 14.70 11.71 8.98
CA TRP A 80 13.24 11.56 9.02
C TRP A 80 12.66 11.16 7.66
N HIS A 81 12.99 11.88 6.58
CA HIS A 81 12.55 11.55 5.23
C HIS A 81 13.07 10.18 4.76
N SER A 82 14.27 9.81 5.17
CA SER A 82 14.82 8.48 4.88
C SER A 82 14.04 7.37 5.60
N VAL A 83 13.68 7.58 6.87
CA VAL A 83 12.85 6.65 7.65
C VAL A 83 11.45 6.53 7.05
N GLU A 84 10.83 7.65 6.65
CA GLU A 84 9.53 7.65 5.97
C GLU A 84 9.59 6.89 4.64
N ALA A 85 10.61 7.14 3.82
CA ALA A 85 10.79 6.45 2.53
C ALA A 85 10.94 4.94 2.72
N ILE A 86 11.78 4.51 3.67
CA ILE A 86 11.97 3.09 4.00
C ILE A 86 10.65 2.50 4.52
N GLY A 87 9.95 3.21 5.40
CA GLY A 87 8.66 2.79 5.94
C GLY A 87 7.62 2.56 4.86
N LEU A 88 7.52 3.48 3.89
CA LEU A 88 6.62 3.34 2.74
C LEU A 88 6.98 2.14 1.85
N LEU A 89 8.28 1.92 1.59
CA LEU A 89 8.73 0.77 0.80
C LEU A 89 8.43 -0.56 1.50
N VAL A 90 8.69 -0.65 2.80
CA VAL A 90 8.41 -1.85 3.60
C VAL A 90 6.91 -2.10 3.66
N MET A 91 6.10 -1.08 3.95
CA MET A 91 4.65 -1.21 4.04
C MET A 91 4.03 -1.56 2.68
N GLY A 92 4.47 -0.92 1.60
CA GLY A 92 4.03 -1.23 0.23
C GLY A 92 4.41 -2.65 -0.19
N GLY A 93 5.65 -3.07 0.10
CA GLY A 93 6.12 -4.43 -0.18
C GLY A 93 5.36 -5.50 0.62
N ALA A 94 5.12 -5.26 1.91
CA ALA A 94 4.37 -6.16 2.78
C ALA A 94 2.90 -6.28 2.34
N ALA A 95 2.25 -5.16 2.00
CA ALA A 95 0.89 -5.15 1.48
C ALA A 95 0.79 -5.93 0.15
N PHE A 96 1.75 -5.73 -0.76
CA PHE A 96 1.81 -6.46 -2.01
C PHE A 96 2.01 -7.97 -1.79
N TRP A 97 2.90 -8.35 -0.86
CA TRP A 97 3.17 -9.75 -0.53
C TRP A 97 1.94 -10.44 0.09
N LEU A 98 1.25 -9.78 1.04
CA LEU A 98 0.01 -10.28 1.63
C LEU A 98 -1.09 -10.42 0.57
N HIS A 99 -1.25 -9.41 -0.30
CA HIS A 99 -2.21 -9.46 -1.40
C HIS A 99 -1.93 -10.65 -2.32
N ARG A 100 -0.66 -10.93 -2.63
CA ARG A 100 -0.25 -12.11 -3.41
C ARG A 100 -0.61 -13.43 -2.73
N ILE A 101 -0.41 -13.56 -1.42
CA ILE A 101 -0.74 -14.78 -0.67
C ILE A 101 -2.24 -15.03 -0.67
N VAL A 102 -3.04 -13.98 -0.41
CA VAL A 102 -4.50 -14.08 -0.41
C VAL A 102 -5.03 -14.42 -1.80
N ALA A 103 -4.47 -13.81 -2.86
CA ALA A 103 -4.85 -14.10 -4.24
C ALA A 103 -4.40 -15.51 -4.70
N ALA A 104 -3.28 -16.02 -4.16
CA ALA A 104 -2.78 -17.36 -4.46
C ALA A 104 -3.48 -18.47 -3.67
N ALA A 105 -4.28 -18.12 -2.65
CA ALA A 105 -5.04 -19.11 -1.89
C ALA A 105 -6.03 -19.82 -2.84
N PRO A 106 -5.94 -21.15 -3.01
CA PRO A 106 -6.78 -21.87 -3.96
C PRO A 106 -8.25 -21.69 -3.56
N GLN A 107 -9.06 -21.12 -4.46
CA GLN A 107 -10.51 -21.15 -4.30
C GLN A 107 -10.92 -22.61 -4.14
N LYS A 108 -11.52 -22.97 -2.99
CA LYS A 108 -11.94 -24.34 -2.68
C LYS A 108 -12.61 -24.95 -3.93
N PRO A 109 -12.11 -26.08 -4.45
CA PRO A 109 -12.58 -26.61 -5.71
C PRO A 109 -14.08 -26.86 -5.62
N LYS A 110 -14.82 -26.18 -6.51
CA LYS A 110 -16.24 -26.35 -6.78
C LYS A 110 -16.48 -27.86 -6.98
N ARG A 111 -17.01 -28.54 -5.97
CA ARG A 111 -17.30 -29.98 -6.04
C ARG A 111 -18.27 -30.19 -7.20
N LYS A 112 -17.76 -30.63 -8.36
CA LYS A 112 -18.55 -30.93 -9.55
C LYS A 112 -19.62 -31.91 -9.12
N ARG A 113 -20.88 -31.49 -9.21
CA ARG A 113 -22.04 -32.33 -8.97
C ARG A 113 -22.09 -33.34 -10.11
N THR A 114 -21.58 -34.54 -9.88
CA THR A 114 -21.77 -35.68 -10.77
C THR A 114 -23.27 -35.94 -10.88
N ARG A 115 -23.87 -35.55 -12.00
CA ARG A 115 -25.21 -36.01 -12.40
C ARG A 115 -25.05 -37.47 -12.85
N ARG A 116 -25.59 -38.39 -12.04
CA ARG A 116 -26.11 -39.68 -12.53
C ARG A 116 -27.61 -39.53 -12.66
#